data_AF-A0AA47MXF2-F1
#
_entry.id   AF-A0AA47MXF2-F1
#
_cell.length_a   1.000
_cell.length_b   1.000
_cell.length_c   1.000
_cell.angle_alpha   90.00
_cell.angle_beta   90.00
_cell.angle_gamma   90.00
#
_symmetry.space_group_name_H-M   'P 1'
#
loop_
_entity.id
_entity.type
_entity.pdbx_description
1 polymer ?
#
loop_
_entity_poly.entity_id
_entity_poly.type
_entity_poly.pdbx_seq_one_letter_code
_entity_poly.pdbx_strand_id
1 'polypeptide(L)'
;MKVKPSKSRSLSIVKGKVVDKKFAINEEVMPTVLEKPVKSLGRWYDASLSDKAQVEGLRQETRQGIAKIDKSGLPGKLKLWCLQFGLLPRLMWPCMKFLCQR
;
A
#
# COMPACT_ATOMS: atom_id res chain seq x y z
N MET A 1 5.45 -9.49 24.27
CA MET A 1 4.77 -9.85 23.01
C MET A 1 5.54 -10.99 22.34
N LYS A 2 4.88 -12.09 21.95
CA LYS A 2 5.53 -13.24 21.28
C LYS A 2 5.33 -13.14 19.77
N VAL A 3 6.42 -13.10 19.00
CA VAL A 3 6.37 -13.07 17.53
C VAL A 3 5.85 -14.41 17.03
N LYS A 4 4.82 -14.38 16.18
CA LYS A 4 4.26 -15.58 15.54
C LYS A 4 4.88 -15.74 14.14
N PRO A 5 5.66 -16.80 13.88
CA PRO A 5 6.37 -16.98 12.61
C PRO A 5 5.42 -17.02 11.41
N SER A 6 4.28 -17.71 11.55
CA SER A 6 3.24 -17.81 10.52
C SER A 6 2.58 -16.49 10.10
N LYS A 7 2.59 -15.47 10.98
CA LYS A 7 2.06 -14.12 10.70
C LYS A 7 3.15 -13.12 10.33
N SER A 8 4.41 -13.53 10.39
CA SER A 8 5.56 -12.69 10.10
C SER A 8 6.12 -13.03 8.73
N ARG A 9 6.75 -12.05 8.07
CA ARG A 9 7.37 -12.23 6.77
C ARG A 9 8.77 -11.65 6.81
N SER A 10 9.71 -12.36 6.21
CA SER A 10 11.11 -11.94 6.18
C SER A 10 11.52 -11.46 4.79
N LEU A 11 12.40 -10.46 4.77
CA LEU A 11 13.05 -9.95 3.56
C LEU A 11 14.51 -9.67 3.92
N SER A 12 15.43 -10.31 3.22
CA SER A 12 16.87 -10.07 3.41
C SER A 12 17.41 -9.23 2.27
N ILE A 13 18.13 -8.16 2.60
CA ILE A 13 18.75 -7.27 1.62
C ILE A 13 20.24 -7.21 1.92
N VAL A 14 21.07 -7.58 0.94
CA VAL A 14 22.53 -7.54 1.03
C VAL A 14 23.05 -6.72 -0.15
N LYS A 15 23.79 -5.64 0.14
CA LYS A 15 24.33 -4.72 -0.89
C LYS A 15 23.27 -4.23 -1.89
N GLY A 16 22.06 -3.93 -1.40
CA GLY A 16 20.94 -3.45 -2.22
C GLY A 16 20.23 -4.51 -3.07
N LYS A 17 20.63 -5.79 -2.98
CA LYS A 17 19.95 -6.90 -3.65
C LYS A 17 19.15 -7.71 -2.65
N VAL A 18 17.93 -8.08 -3.06
CA VAL A 18 17.11 -9.02 -2.29
C VAL A 18 17.75 -10.41 -2.38
N VAL A 19 18.00 -11.01 -1.22
CA VAL A 19 18.55 -12.35 -1.09
C VAL A 19 17.49 -13.25 -0.49
N ASP A 20 17.32 -14.44 -1.06
CA ASP A 20 16.44 -15.46 -0.50
C ASP A 20 17.15 -16.15 0.69
N LYS A 21 16.99 -15.58 1.88
CA LYS A 21 17.47 -16.14 3.13
C LYS A 21 16.29 -16.31 4.08
N LYS A 22 16.08 -17.55 4.51
CA LYS A 22 14.99 -17.93 5.42
C LYS A 22 15.44 -17.80 6.87
N PHE A 23 14.53 -17.34 7.72
CA PHE A 23 14.76 -17.22 9.15
C PHE A 23 13.80 -18.14 9.89
N ALA A 24 14.29 -18.80 10.94
CA ALA A 24 13.48 -19.61 11.83
C ALA A 24 13.40 -18.97 13.21
N ILE A 25 12.22 -19.01 13.83
CA ILE A 25 12.01 -18.61 15.22
C ILE A 25 11.33 -19.80 15.91
N ASN A 26 11.95 -20.34 16.96
CA ASN A 26 11.46 -21.53 17.67
C ASN A 26 11.17 -22.71 16.73
N GLU A 27 12.12 -23.04 15.85
CA GLU A 27 12.05 -24.16 14.88
C GLU A 27 11.01 -24.00 13.75
N GLU A 28 10.13 -23.00 13.79
CA GLU A 28 9.24 -22.64 12.69
C GLU A 28 9.90 -21.66 11.71
N VAL A 29 9.89 -22.02 10.42
CA VAL A 29 10.42 -21.17 9.33
C VAL A 29 9.42 -20.08 8.98
N MET A 30 9.87 -18.83 9.00
CA MET A 30 9.08 -17.69 8.55
C MET A 30 9.03 -17.64 7.02
N PRO A 31 7.84 -17.47 6.42
CA PRO A 31 7.73 -17.29 4.98
C PRO A 31 8.44 -16.00 4.55
N THR A 32 9.01 -16.00 3.35
CA THR A 32 9.61 -14.79 2.77
C THR A 32 8.55 -13.93 2.09
N VAL A 33 8.81 -12.63 1.98
CA VAL A 33 7.95 -11.71 1.21
C VAL A 33 7.89 -12.10 -0.27
N LEU A 34 8.93 -12.76 -0.78
CA LEU A 34 8.99 -13.35 -2.13
C LEU A 34 7.92 -14.43 -2.33
N GLU A 35 7.80 -15.36 -1.38
CA GLU A 35 6.84 -16.48 -1.46
C GLU A 35 5.41 -16.03 -1.16
N LYS A 36 5.25 -15.19 -0.14
CA LYS A 36 3.94 -14.71 0.32
C LYS A 36 4.01 -13.21 0.56
N PRO A 37 3.57 -12.37 -0.39
CA PRO A 37 3.49 -10.93 -0.19
C PRO A 37 2.54 -10.62 0.96
N VAL A 38 2.82 -9.53 1.67
CA VAL A 38 2.06 -9.15 2.87
C VAL A 38 1.27 -7.88 2.62
N LYS A 39 0.00 -7.89 3.02
CA LYS A 39 -0.83 -6.70 3.05
C LYS A 39 -0.83 -6.10 4.45
N SER A 40 -0.42 -4.84 4.57
CA SER A 40 -0.47 -4.09 5.82
C SER A 40 -1.03 -2.69 5.58
N LEU A 41 -2.00 -2.29 6.42
CA LEU A 41 -2.66 -0.97 6.36
C LEU A 41 -3.24 -0.62 4.98
N GLY A 42 -3.70 -1.62 4.22
CA GLY A 42 -4.24 -1.46 2.88
C GLY A 42 -3.21 -1.56 1.75
N ARG A 43 -1.91 -1.54 2.08
CA ARG A 43 -0.79 -1.59 1.12
C ARG A 43 -0.20 -2.99 1.00
N TRP A 44 0.13 -3.38 -0.22
CA TRP A 44 0.90 -4.59 -0.50
C TRP A 44 2.40 -4.31 -0.45
N TYR A 45 3.13 -5.19 0.22
CA TYR A 45 4.58 -5.21 0.23
C TYR A 45 5.03 -6.47 -0.49
N ASP A 46 5.77 -6.27 -1.58
CA ASP A 46 6.42 -7.28 -2.39
C ASP A 46 7.94 -7.17 -2.23
N ALA A 47 8.67 -8.10 -2.83
CA ALA A 47 10.12 -8.11 -2.74
C ALA A 47 10.79 -6.92 -3.43
N SER A 48 10.10 -6.27 -4.38
CA SER A 48 10.63 -5.08 -5.04
C SER A 48 10.70 -3.87 -4.11
N LEU A 49 9.93 -3.88 -3.01
CA LEU A 49 9.72 -2.75 -2.10
C LEU A 49 9.39 -1.44 -2.84
N SER A 50 8.90 -1.55 -4.07
CA SER A 50 8.74 -0.41 -4.97
C SER A 50 7.36 0.19 -4.82
N ASP A 51 7.31 1.51 -4.74
CA ASP A 51 6.07 2.26 -4.66
C ASP A 51 5.41 2.46 -6.03
N LYS A 52 6.09 2.11 -7.14
CA LYS A 52 5.64 2.45 -8.50
C LYS A 52 4.23 1.93 -8.80
N ALA A 53 3.96 0.67 -8.46
CA ALA A 53 2.63 0.07 -8.70
C ALA A 53 1.54 0.76 -7.87
N GLN A 54 1.86 1.19 -6.64
CA GLN A 54 0.93 1.90 -5.78
C GLN A 54 0.66 3.32 -6.29
N VAL A 55 1.70 4.01 -6.77
CA VAL A 55 1.57 5.35 -7.37
C VAL A 55 0.69 5.30 -8.63
N GLU A 56 0.89 4.31 -9.50
CA GLU A 56 0.04 4.14 -10.68
C GLU A 56 -1.40 3.78 -10.32
N GLY A 57 -1.61 2.91 -9.32
CA GLY A 57 -2.94 2.63 -8.77
C GLY A 57 -3.64 3.88 -8.25
N LEU A 58 -2.94 4.70 -7.47
CA LEU A 58 -3.49 5.96 -6.93
C LEU A 58 -3.82 6.96 -8.04
N ARG A 59 -2.97 7.06 -9.07
CA ARG A 59 -3.24 7.89 -10.26
C ARG A 59 -4.50 7.42 -11.00
N GLN A 60 -4.65 6.11 -11.18
CA GLN A 60 -5.83 5.51 -11.81
C GLN A 60 -7.09 5.81 -10.99
N GLU A 61 -7.07 5.60 -9.68
CA GLU A 61 -8.17 5.91 -8.76
C GLU A 61 -8.54 7.40 -8.80
N THR A 62 -7.54 8.29 -8.83
CA THR A 62 -7.75 9.73 -8.94
C THR A 62 -8.48 10.09 -10.23
N ARG A 63 -8.01 9.59 -11.38
CA ARG A 63 -8.64 9.83 -12.69
C ARG A 63 -10.08 9.32 -12.72
N GLN A 64 -10.31 8.11 -12.22
CA GLN A 64 -11.65 7.52 -12.16
C GLN A 64 -12.57 8.28 -11.21
N GLY A 65 -12.06 8.72 -10.05
CA GLY A 65 -12.82 9.49 -9.07
C GLY A 65 -13.27 10.84 -9.62
N ILE A 66 -12.36 11.59 -10.25
CA ILE A 66 -12.68 12.88 -10.89
C ILE A 66 -13.69 12.67 -12.02
N ALA A 67 -13.48 11.67 -12.89
CA ALA A 67 -14.41 11.37 -13.98
C ALA A 67 -15.81 11.00 -13.49
N LYS A 68 -15.93 10.29 -12.36
CA LYS A 68 -17.23 9.97 -11.74
C LYS A 68 -17.92 11.21 -11.18
N ILE A 69 -17.18 12.09 -10.50
CA ILE A 69 -17.72 13.35 -9.98
C ILE A 69 -18.22 14.21 -11.14
N ASP A 70 -17.48 14.29 -12.24
CA ASP A 70 -17.90 15.10 -13.37
C ASP A 70 -19.15 14.55 -14.07
N LYS A 71 -19.25 13.22 -14.21
CA LYS A 71 -20.41 12.54 -14.82
C LYS A 71 -21.64 12.42 -13.90
N SER A 72 -21.58 12.90 -12.66
CA SER A 72 -22.65 12.72 -11.67
C SER A 72 -23.91 13.57 -11.92
N GLY A 73 -23.90 14.50 -12.87
CA GLY A 73 -25.01 15.44 -13.13
C GLY A 73 -25.27 16.44 -12.00
N LEU A 74 -24.42 16.46 -10.96
CA LEU A 74 -24.57 17.35 -9.82
C LEU A 74 -24.23 18.81 -10.18
N PRO A 75 -24.88 19.79 -9.53
CA PRO A 75 -24.48 21.20 -9.64
C PRO A 75 -23.04 21.38 -9.15
N GLY A 76 -22.33 22.37 -9.72
CA GLY A 76 -20.89 22.57 -9.49
C GLY A 76 -20.48 22.65 -8.02
N LYS A 77 -21.30 23.27 -7.16
CA LYS A 77 -21.06 23.35 -5.71
C LYS A 77 -21.01 21.97 -5.05
N LEU A 78 -21.89 21.05 -5.45
CA LEU A 78 -21.91 19.69 -4.93
C LEU A 78 -20.77 18.84 -5.51
N LYS A 79 -20.41 19.04 -6.78
CA LYS A 79 -19.20 18.39 -7.37
C LYS A 79 -17.94 18.78 -6.59
N LEU A 80 -17.78 20.07 -6.29
CA LEU A 80 -16.66 20.58 -5.49
C LEU A 80 -16.68 20.00 -4.07
N TRP A 81 -17.86 19.89 -3.46
CA TRP A 81 -18.01 19.25 -2.15
C TRP A 81 -17.59 17.77 -2.19
N CYS A 82 -18.02 17.00 -3.20
CA CYS A 82 -17.59 15.61 -3.39
C CYS A 82 -16.08 15.48 -3.59
N LEU A 83 -15.46 16.42 -4.31
CA LEU A 83 -14.02 16.47 -4.48
C LEU A 83 -13.31 16.70 -3.14
N GLN A 84 -13.71 17.74 -2.40
CA GLN A 84 -13.06 18.18 -1.16
C GLN A 84 -13.24 17.19 -0.01
N PHE A 85 -14.45 16.66 0.18
CA PHE A 85 -14.79 15.85 1.37
C PHE A 85 -14.94 14.36 1.06
N GLY A 86 -15.07 13.97 -0.21
CA GLY A 86 -15.19 12.57 -0.61
C GLY A 86 -13.87 12.01 -1.17
N LEU A 87 -13.44 12.56 -2.30
CA LEU A 87 -12.31 12.02 -3.05
C LEU A 87 -10.96 12.37 -2.40
N LEU A 88 -10.76 13.62 -2.01
CA LEU A 88 -9.48 14.09 -1.48
C LEU A 88 -9.05 13.36 -0.19
N PRO A 89 -9.90 13.17 0.85
CA PRO A 89 -9.50 12.45 2.06
C PRO A 89 -9.13 10.99 1.78
N ARG A 90 -9.81 10.35 0.82
CA ARG A 90 -9.50 8.97 0.38
C ARG A 90 -8.13 8.89 -0.28
N LEU A 91 -7.79 9.84 -1.17
CA LEU A 91 -6.50 9.89 -1.83
C LEU A 91 -5.36 10.28 -0.88
N MET A 92 -5.64 11.11 0.12
CA MET A 92 -4.66 11.50 1.14
C MET A 92 -4.26 10.35 2.06
N TRP A 93 -5.15 9.39 2.32
CA TRP A 93 -4.87 8.29 3.24
C TRP A 93 -3.63 7.46 2.87
N PRO A 94 -3.50 6.95 1.61
CA PRO A 94 -2.27 6.32 1.15
C PRO A 94 -1.05 7.24 1.28
N CYS A 95 -1.18 8.52 0.91
CA CYS A 95 -0.09 9.50 0.94
C CYS A 95 0.43 9.76 2.37
N MET A 96 -0.46 9.86 3.35
CA MET A 96 -0.08 10.16 4.73
C MET A 96 0.68 9.01 5.40
N LYS A 97 0.45 7.76 4.97
CA LYS A 97 1.24 6.61 5.43
C LYS A 97 2.73 6.72 5.05
N PHE A 98 3.06 7.39 3.95
CA PHE A 98 4.45 7.63 3.55
C PHE A 98 5.15 8.68 4.42
N LEU A 99 4.42 9.68 4.92
CA LEU A 99 4.99 10.76 5.73
C LEU A 99 5.30 10.34 7.18
N CYS A 100 4.62 9.33 7.70
CA CYS A 100 4.84 8.82 9.07
C CYS A 100 5.96 7.74 9.14
N GLN A 101 6.54 7.36 8.00
CA GLN A 101 7.64 6.39 7.90
C GLN A 101 9.00 7.02 7.54
N ARG A 102 9.07 8.36 7.43
CA ARG A 102 10.32 9.13 7.38
C ARG A 102 10.54 9.82 8.72
#